data_AF-G1NJZ2-F1
#
_entry.id   AF-G1NJZ2-F1
#
_cell.length_a   1.000
_cell.length_b   1.000
_cell.length_c   1.000
_cell.angle_alpha   90.00
_cell.angle_beta   90.00
_cell.angle_gamma   90.00
#
_symmetry.space_group_name_H-M   'P 1'
#
loop_
_entity.id
_entity.type
_entity.pdbx_description
1 polymer ?
#
loop_
_entity_poly.entity_id
_entity_poly.type
_entity_poly.pdbx_seq_one_letter_code
_entity_poly.pdbx_strand_id
1 'polypeptide(L)' 'THRCLPVLLVTFNICYPFMCYVCQEQESNKDCLTISMCTKEDKYCVTVRDNVGTSKGHFALGTASCPSFF' A
#
# COMPACT_ATOMS: atom_id res chain seq x y z
N THR A 1 9.43 -8.61 -12.41
CA THR A 1 10.85 -8.21 -12.49
C THR A 1 11.03 -7.03 -11.56
N HIS A 2 11.81 -7.16 -10.49
CA HIS A 2 12.11 -6.03 -9.61
C HIS A 2 12.97 -5.02 -10.37
N ARG A 3 12.58 -3.74 -10.35
CA ARG A 3 13.41 -2.67 -10.91
C ARG A 3 14.41 -2.23 -9.84
N CYS A 4 15.57 -2.89 -9.80
CA CYS A 4 16.74 -2.32 -9.17
C CYS A 4 17.22 -1.16 -10.05
N LEU A 5 17.21 0.07 -9.53
CA LEU A 5 17.86 1.18 -10.25
C LEU A 5 19.36 1.04 -10.02
N PRO A 6 20.20 0.89 -11.06
CA PRO A 6 21.63 1.06 -10.88
C PRO A 6 21.88 2.54 -10.61
N VAL A 7 22.04 2.90 -9.33
CA VAL A 7 22.54 4.22 -8.99
C VAL A 7 23.97 4.27 -9.50
N LEU A 8 24.29 5.25 -10.36
CA LEU A 8 25.56 5.43 -11.06
C LEU A 8 26.74 5.76 -10.13
N LEU A 9 26.69 5.36 -8.86
CA LEU A 9 27.71 5.61 -7.85
C LEU A 9 27.69 4.45 -6.86
N VAL A 10 28.75 3.65 -6.90
CA VAL A 10 29.13 2.61 -5.92
C VAL A 10 28.39 1.26 -6.08
N THR A 11 29.17 0.19 -5.99
CA THR A 11 28.89 -1.25 -6.18
C THR A 11 27.85 -1.88 -5.23
N PHE A 12 26.80 -1.14 -4.85
CA PHE A 12 25.66 -1.65 -4.10
C PHE A 12 24.39 -1.61 -4.97
N ASN A 13 23.81 -2.79 -5.25
CA ASN A 13 22.46 -2.88 -5.80
C ASN A 13 21.47 -2.43 -4.71
N ILE A 14 21.13 -1.14 -4.68
CA ILE A 14 20.02 -0.67 -3.85
C ILE A 14 18.73 -1.10 -4.56
N CYS A 15 18.16 -2.21 -4.12
CA CYS A 15 16.80 -2.58 -4.48
C CYS A 15 15.87 -1.70 -3.64
N TYR A 16 15.18 -0.75 -4.27
CA TYR A 16 14.06 -0.10 -3.60
C TYR A 16 13.00 -1.17 -3.37
N PRO A 17 12.66 -1.44 -2.10
CA PRO A 17 11.63 -2.42 -1.83
C PRO A 17 10.29 -1.91 -2.37
N PHE A 18 9.43 -2.81 -2.81
CA PHE A 18 8.09 -2.43 -3.22
C PHE A 18 7.34 -1.91 -1.98
N MET A 19 6.77 -0.71 -2.06
CA MET A 19 6.13 -0.03 -0.93
C MET A 19 4.67 0.25 -1.25
N CYS A 20 3.81 0.10 -0.26
CA CYS A 20 2.38 0.39 -0.34
C CYS A 20 1.95 1.30 0.80
N TYR A 21 0.92 2.11 0.57
CA TYR A 21 0.16 2.70 1.66
C TYR A 21 -0.55 1.59 2.44
N VAL A 22 -0.51 1.69 3.76
CA VAL A 22 -1.19 0.78 4.68
C VAL A 22 -2.24 1.55 5.46
N CYS A 23 -3.51 1.25 5.20
CA CYS A 23 -4.63 1.71 5.99
C CYS A 23 -5.56 0.55 6.30
N GLN A 24 -6.20 0.63 7.47
CA GLN A 24 -7.30 -0.22 7.88
C GLN A 24 -8.50 0.67 8.14
N GLU A 25 -9.61 0.38 7.46
CA GLU A 25 -10.91 0.94 7.81
C GLU A 25 -10.98 2.48 7.81
N GLN A 26 -10.17 3.13 6.96
CA GLN A 26 -10.09 4.59 6.94
C GLN A 26 -11.22 5.22 6.13
N GLU A 27 -11.74 6.33 6.63
CA GLU A 27 -12.83 7.08 5.99
C GLU A 27 -12.32 8.00 4.85
N SER A 28 -11.08 8.46 4.93
CA SER A 28 -10.51 9.33 3.93
C SER A 28 -9.13 8.87 3.52
N ASN A 29 -8.83 8.99 2.22
CA ASN A 29 -7.47 8.82 1.72
C ASN A 29 -6.50 9.80 2.40
N LYS A 30 -6.97 10.92 2.94
CA LYS A 30 -6.14 11.89 3.69
C LYS A 30 -5.61 11.32 5.00
N ASP A 31 -6.29 10.33 5.56
CA ASP A 31 -5.92 9.70 6.82
C ASP A 31 -5.04 8.45 6.57
N CYS A 32 -5.01 7.94 5.34
CA CYS A 32 -4.17 6.81 4.90
C CYS A 32 -2.79 7.28 4.40
N LEU A 33 -1.93 7.73 5.32
CA LEU A 33 -0.58 8.22 5.00
C LEU A 33 0.56 7.28 5.42
N THR A 34 0.26 6.23 6.16
CA THR A 34 1.26 5.24 6.59
C THR A 34 1.74 4.44 5.39
N ILE A 35 3.06 4.33 5.23
CA ILE A 35 3.70 3.54 4.17
C ILE A 35 4.37 2.33 4.81
N SER A 36 4.29 1.16 4.16
CA SER A 36 5.03 -0.03 4.58
C SER A 36 5.75 -0.70 3.42
N MET A 37 6.82 -1.39 3.78
CA MET A 37 7.62 -2.21 2.88
C MET A 37 6.94 -3.58 2.68
N CYS A 38 6.69 -3.95 1.43
CA CYS A 38 6.08 -5.23 1.06
C CYS A 38 7.12 -6.34 0.92
N THR A 39 6.65 -7.59 0.84
CA THR A 39 7.50 -8.74 0.53
C THR A 39 8.03 -8.65 -0.90
N LYS A 40 9.07 -9.43 -1.22
CA LYS A 40 9.65 -9.44 -2.58
C LYS A 40 8.70 -10.08 -3.59
N GLU A 41 7.76 -10.89 -3.12
CA GLU A 41 6.82 -11.60 -3.97
C GLU A 41 5.67 -10.67 -4.40
N ASP A 42 5.40 -9.62 -3.61
CA ASP A 42 4.39 -8.60 -3.88
C ASP A 42 4.77 -7.71 -5.08
N LYS A 43 3.80 -7.46 -5.97
CA LYS A 43 3.99 -6.67 -7.21
C LYS A 43 3.00 -5.53 -7.37
N TYR A 44 1.99 -5.48 -6.52
CA TYR A 44 0.91 -4.51 -6.54
C TYR A 44 0.37 -4.32 -5.12
N CYS A 45 -0.21 -3.16 -4.85
CA CYS A 45 -0.97 -2.93 -3.62
C CYS A 45 -2.41 -3.37 -3.83
N VAL A 46 -3.06 -3.92 -2.80
CA VAL A 46 -4.49 -4.24 -2.84
C VAL A 46 -5.25 -3.15 -2.10
N THR A 47 -6.40 -2.76 -2.64
CA THR A 47 -7.34 -1.87 -1.96
C THR A 47 -8.69 -2.55 -1.90
N VAL A 48 -9.17 -2.79 -0.69
CA VAL A 48 -10.52 -3.29 -0.39
C VAL A 48 -11.36 -2.09 0.04
N ARG A 49 -12.56 -1.98 -0.53
CA ARG A 49 -13.49 -0.89 -0.22
C ARG A 49 -14.81 -1.48 0.26
N ASP A 50 -15.15 -1.19 1.50
CA ASP A 50 -16.41 -1.61 2.11
C ASP A 50 -17.37 -0.41 2.16
N ASN A 51 -18.54 -0.57 1.56
CA ASN A 51 -19.58 0.45 1.62
C ASN A 51 -20.45 0.16 2.84
N VAL A 52 -20.25 0.93 3.90
CA VAL A 52 -21.03 0.82 5.14
C VAL A 52 -22.21 1.80 5.07
N GLY A 53 -23.42 1.25 5.06
CA GLY A 53 -24.64 2.04 5.19
C GLY A 53 -24.83 2.48 6.64
N THR A 54 -24.84 3.80 6.89
CA THR A 54 -25.16 4.36 8.21
C THR A 54 -26.48 5.14 8.17
N SER A 55 -27.07 5.41 9.33
CA SER A 55 -28.30 6.21 9.46
C SER A 55 -28.16 7.65 8.93
N LYS A 56 -26.93 8.13 8.71
CA LYS A 56 -26.63 9.46 8.17
C LYS A 56 -26.17 9.46 6.70
N GLY A 57 -26.14 8.30 6.03
CA GLY A 57 -25.73 8.15 4.63
C GLY A 57 -24.79 6.96 4.38
N HIS A 58 -24.44 6.74 3.12
CA HIS A 58 -23.44 5.74 2.73
C HIS A 58 -22.03 6.29 2.94
N PHE A 59 -21.23 5.55 3.70
CA PHE A 59 -19.83 5.84 3.91
C PHE A 59 -18.98 4.70 3.31
N ALA A 60 -17.77 5.00 2.84
CA ALA A 60 -16.91 4.01 2.19
C ALA A 60 -15.59 3.86 2.94
N LEU A 61 -15.43 2.76 3.67
CA LEU A 61 -14.19 2.42 4.34
C LEU A 61 -13.21 1.84 3.33
N GLY A 62 -11.97 2.33 3.37
CA GLY A 62 -10.87 1.82 2.56
C GLY A 62 -9.83 1.11 3.43
N THR A 63 -9.47 -0.11 3.02
CA THR A 63 -8.26 -0.80 3.48
C THR A 63 -7.32 -0.91 2.29
N ALA A 64 -6.09 -0.41 2.43
CA ALA A 64 -5.05 -0.61 1.44
C ALA A 64 -3.84 -1.24 2.11
N SER A 65 -3.20 -2.24 1.50
CA SER A 65 -1.99 -2.85 2.02
C SER A 65 -1.30 -3.75 0.98
N CYS A 66 -0.15 -4.31 1.35
CA CYS A 66 0.52 -5.35 0.58
C CYS A 66 -0.33 -6.63 0.56
N PRO A 67 -0.43 -7.35 -0.57
CA PRO A 67 -1.19 -8.60 -0.69
C PRO A 67 -0.80 -9.64 0.37
N SER A 68 0.49 -9.75 0.69
CA SER A 68 1.01 -10.70 1.67
C SER A 68 0.66 -10.39 3.14
N PHE A 69 -0.03 -9.27 3.43
CA PHE A 69 -0.45 -8.88 4.79
C PHE A 69 -1.94 -9.15 5.08
N PHE A 70 -2.68 -9.65 4.09
CA PHE A 70 -4.08 -10.08 4.26
C PHE A 70 -4.19 -11.52 4.76
#